data_AF-A0A399DR03-F1
#
_entry.id   AF-A0A399DR03-F1
#
_cell.length_a   1.000
_cell.length_b   1.000
_cell.length_c   1.000
_cell.angle_alpha   90.00
_cell.angle_beta   90.00
_cell.angle_gamma   90.00
#
_symmetry.space_group_name_H-M   'P 1'
#
loop_
_entity.id
_entity.type
_entity.pdbx_description
1 polymer ?
#
loop_
_entity_poly.entity_id
_entity_poly.type
_entity_poly.pdbx_seq_one_letter_code
_entity_poly.pdbx_strand_id
1 'polypeptide(L)' 'MNELLLALLATLTAVVLVGLSLPLARSLGIVDRPGVIKIHTLPTPRFGGVGIVASVLLWG' A
#
# COMPACT_ATOMS: atom_id res chain seq x y z
N MET A 1 -15.02 13.60 -16.55
CA MET A 1 -14.09 14.15 -15.53
C MET A 1 -12.77 14.43 -16.23
N ASN A 2 -12.01 15.46 -15.85
CA ASN A 2 -10.72 15.76 -16.50
C ASN A 2 -9.71 14.62 -16.23
N GLU A 3 -8.97 14.14 -17.22
CA GLU A 3 -8.00 13.03 -17.07
C GLU A 3 -6.93 13.34 -16.03
N LEU A 4 -6.45 14.59 -16.00
CA LEU A 4 -5.50 15.03 -14.98
C LEU A 4 -6.10 14.97 -13.57
N LEU A 5 -7.39 15.30 -13.44
CA LEU A 5 -8.09 15.23 -12.15
C LEU A 5 -8.28 13.79 -11.72
N LEU A 6 -8.63 12.88 -12.64
CA LEU A 6 -8.72 11.44 -12.38
C LEU A 6 -7.39 10.86 -11.91
N ALA A 7 -6.30 11.14 -12.63
CA ALA A 7 -4.96 10.70 -12.25
C ALA A 7 -4.54 11.24 -10.88
N LEU A 8 -4.87 12.50 -10.57
CA LEU A 8 -4.59 13.12 -9.27
C LEU A 8 -5.38 12.44 -8.16
N LEU A 9 -6.69 12.19 -8.35
CA LEU A 9 -7.53 11.52 -7.37
C LEU A 9 -7.08 10.08 -7.11
N ALA A 10 -6.76 9.33 -8.17
CA ALA A 10 -6.19 7.99 -8.05
C ALA A 10 -4.86 8.02 -7.27
N THR A 11 -3.96 8.95 -7.59
CA THR A 11 -2.67 9.04 -6.90
C THR A 11 -2.84 9.38 -5.41
N LEU A 12 -3.66 10.38 -5.09
CA LEU A 12 -3.88 10.80 -3.70
C LEU A 12 -4.58 9.72 -2.89
N THR A 13 -5.60 9.06 -3.45
CA THR A 13 -6.28 7.96 -2.75
C THR A 13 -5.38 6.75 -2.57
N ALA A 14 -4.55 6.40 -3.55
CA ALA A 14 -3.53 5.35 -3.42
C ALA A 14 -2.57 5.64 -2.26
N VAL A 15 -2.03 6.85 -2.15
CA VAL A 15 -1.12 7.23 -1.04
C VAL A 15 -1.80 7.04 0.32
N VAL A 16 -3.03 7.51 0.46
CA VAL A 16 -3.79 7.37 1.71
C VAL A 16 -4.06 5.90 2.03
N LEU A 17 -4.57 5.13 1.06
CA LEU A 17 -4.93 3.73 1.28
C LEU A 17 -3.72 2.85 1.55
N VAL A 18 -2.58 3.09 0.88
CA VAL A 18 -1.31 2.42 1.20
C VAL A 18 -0.88 2.79 2.62
N GLY A 19 -0.91 4.07 3.00
CA GLY A 19 -0.56 4.51 4.36
C GLY A 19 -1.39 3.83 5.44
N LEU A 20 -2.70 3.64 5.20
CA LEU A 20 -3.62 2.94 6.10
C LEU A 20 -3.42 1.42 6.09
N SER A 21 -2.95 0.83 4.99
CA SER A 21 -2.75 -0.61 4.90
C SER A 21 -1.51 -1.09 5.68
N LEU A 22 -0.51 -0.23 5.88
CA LEU A 22 0.70 -0.58 6.64
C LEU A 22 0.45 -0.88 8.14
N PRO A 23 -0.24 -0.04 8.93
CA PRO A 23 -0.56 -0.36 10.32
C PRO A 23 -1.49 -1.58 10.41
N LEU A 24 -2.41 -1.74 9.46
CA LEU A 24 -3.26 -2.92 9.38
C LEU A 24 -2.45 -4.20 9.11
N ALA A 25 -1.43 -4.12 8.24
CA ALA A 25 -0.52 -5.23 8.00
C ALA A 25 0.20 -5.67 9.28
N ARG A 26 0.63 -4.68 10.10
CA ARG A 26 1.30 -4.95 11.37
C ARG A 26 0.36 -5.60 12.37
N SER A 27 -0.88 -5.11 12.51
CA SER A 27 -1.86 -5.67 13.45
C SER A 27 -2.31 -7.07 13.07
N LEU A 28 -2.40 -7.37 11.77
CA LEU A 28 -2.74 -8.70 11.25
C LEU A 28 -1.55 -9.66 11.17
N GLY A 29 -0.33 -9.20 11.49
CA GLY A 29 0.88 -10.01 11.38
C GLY A 29 1.33 -10.32 9.95
N ILE A 30 0.82 -9.58 8.96
CA ILE A 30 1.23 -9.63 7.54
C ILE A 30 2.55 -8.85 7.38
N VAL A 31 3.59 -9.40 8.00
CA VAL A 31 4.92 -8.82 8.05
C VAL A 31 5.95 -9.82 7.53
N ASP A 32 6.89 -9.29 6.77
CA ASP A 32 8.05 -10.01 6.32
C ASP A 32 9.14 -9.97 7.38
N ARG A 33 9.49 -11.14 7.91
CA ARG A 33 10.55 -11.26 8.91
C ARG A 33 11.93 -11.36 8.23
N PRO A 34 12.99 -10.83 8.84
CA PRO A 34 14.35 -10.97 8.32
C PRO A 34 14.74 -12.45 8.15
N GLY A 35 15.63 -12.73 7.20
CA GLY A 35 16.06 -14.07 6.85
C GLY A 35 17.29 -14.03 5.94
N VAL A 36 17.81 -15.21 5.58
CA VAL A 36 19.13 -15.37 4.93
C VAL A 36 19.30 -14.53 3.65
N ILE A 37 18.21 -14.25 2.93
CA ILE A 37 18.21 -13.50 1.66
C ILE A 37 17.73 -12.04 1.78
N LYS A 38 17.41 -11.55 2.97
CA LYS A 38 16.78 -10.23 3.17
C LYS A 38 17.78 -9.23 3.73
N ILE A 39 17.80 -8.02 3.16
CA ILE A 39 18.67 -6.92 3.60
C ILE A 39 18.11 -6.12 4.78
N HIS A 40 16.81 -6.26 5.06
CA HIS A 40 16.17 -5.59 6.19
C HIS A 40 16.43 -6.36 7.48
N THR A 41 16.70 -5.62 8.55
CA THR A 41 16.93 -6.18 9.90
C THR A 41 15.69 -6.12 10.78
N LEU A 42 14.67 -5.37 10.37
CA LEU A 42 13.40 -5.18 11.09
C LEU A 42 12.24 -5.77 10.29
N PRO A 43 11.19 -6.32 10.94
CA PRO A 43 10.01 -6.81 10.25
C PRO A 43 9.34 -5.72 9.40
N THR A 44 9.15 -5.98 8.10
CA THR A 44 8.59 -5.01 7.15
C THR A 44 7.14 -5.39 6.76
N PRO A 45 6.15 -4.48 6.86
CA PRO A 45 4.77 -4.78 6.50
C PRO A 45 4.62 -5.03 4.99
N ARG A 46 3.90 -6.10 4.61
CA ARG A 46 3.69 -6.52 3.20
C ARG A 46 2.22 -6.46 2.78
N PHE A 47 1.62 -5.28 2.85
CA PHE A 47 0.21 -5.10 2.49
C PHE A 47 -0.08 -3.82 1.67
N GLY A 48 0.96 -3.10 1.24
CA GLY A 48 0.83 -1.86 0.47
C GLY A 48 0.05 -2.03 -0.84
N GLY A 49 0.27 -3.14 -1.55
CA GLY A 49 -0.39 -3.41 -2.84
C GLY A 49 -1.91 -3.39 -2.79
N VAL A 50 -2.53 -3.73 -1.64
CA VAL A 50 -3.98 -3.66 -1.45
C VAL A 50 -4.49 -2.22 -1.57
N GLY A 51 -3.75 -1.24 -1.05
CA GLY A 51 -4.10 0.17 -1.17
C GLY A 51 -4.02 0.69 -2.61
N ILE A 52 -3.03 0.21 -3.38
CA ILE A 52 -2.91 0.52 -4.81
C ILE A 52 -4.09 -0.07 -5.59
N VAL A 53 -4.36 -1.37 -5.44
CA VAL A 53 -5.46 -2.05 -6.16
C VAL A 53 -6.81 -1.43 -5.81
N ALA A 54 -7.07 -1.14 -4.53
CA ALA A 54 -8.29 -0.48 -4.10
C ALA A 54 -8.46 0.90 -4.75
N SER A 55 -7.39 1.69 -4.87
CA SER A 55 -7.43 2.97 -5.58
C SER A 55 -7.72 2.81 -7.07
N VAL A 56 -7.13 1.82 -7.72
CA VAL A 56 -7.40 1.56 -9.14
C VAL A 56 -8.86 1.13 -9.34
N LEU A 57 -9.41 0.28 -8.48
CA LEU A 57 -10.82 -0.13 -8.57
C LEU A 57 -11.81 1.03 -8.33
N LEU A 58 -11.39 2.10 -7.66
CA LEU A 58 -12.24 3.27 -7.40
C LEU A 58 -12.23 4.29 -8.54
N TRP A 59 -11.12 4.41 -9.28
CA TRP A 59 -10.91 5.51 -10.23
C TRP A 59 -10.52 5.09 -11.66
N GLY A 60 -10.06 3.84 -11.84
CA GLY A 60 -9.73 3.24 -13.14
C GLY A 60 -10.91 2.51 -13.74
#